data_AF-A0A832EZR0-F1
#
_entry.id   AF-A0A832EZR0-F1
#
_cell.length_a   1.000
_cell.length_b   1.000
_cell.length_c   1.000
_cell.angle_alpha   90.00
_cell.angle_beta   90.00
_cell.angle_gamma   90.00
#
_symmetry.space_group_name_H-M   'P 1'
#
loop_
_entity.id
_entity.type
_entity.pdbx_description
1 polymer ?
#
loop_
_entity_poly.entity_id
_entity_poly.type
_entity_poly.pdbx_seq_one_letter_code
_entity_poly.pdbx_strand_id
1 'polypeptide(L)'
;MMIMKLNNKISKALELREEINRKRPDFIRQDAHRFKRLGEKWRAPRGPRSKLRLKKKGKSAIVESGYRGPCLVRGFHPCGGKEVIVHNLKELEGLDPSIHVVRIAANVGKKKRLEIIKKALSLNLNIVNIRSEEKKLLQGG
;
A
#
# COMPACT_ATOMS: atom_id res chain seq x y z
N MET A 1 0.45 12.20 11.16
CA MET A 1 1.39 11.28 10.50
C MET A 1 2.65 12.08 10.22
N MET A 2 3.82 11.61 10.64
CA MET A 2 5.07 12.34 10.43
C MET A 2 5.59 12.06 9.02
N ILE A 3 5.84 13.10 8.23
CA ILE A 3 6.43 13.00 6.89
C ILE A 3 7.91 12.66 7.07
N MET A 4 8.38 11.61 6.40
CA MET A 4 9.80 11.25 6.42
C MET A 4 10.61 12.31 5.66
N LYS A 5 11.86 12.55 6.09
CA LYS A 5 12.79 13.38 5.31
C LYS A 5 13.13 12.63 4.03
N LEU A 6 12.50 13.03 2.93
CA LEU A 6 12.63 12.38 1.63
C LEU A 6 13.72 13.05 0.79
N ASN A 7 14.47 12.25 0.07
CA ASN A 7 15.32 12.73 -1.01
C ASN A 7 14.44 13.35 -2.12
N ASN A 8 14.88 14.45 -2.72
CA ASN A 8 14.16 15.19 -3.76
C ASN A 8 13.71 14.27 -4.93
N LYS A 9 14.57 13.33 -5.33
CA LYS A 9 14.25 12.33 -6.37
C LYS A 9 13.08 11.40 -6.00
N ILE A 10 12.98 11.01 -4.72
CA ILE A 10 11.92 10.12 -4.23
C ILE A 10 10.60 10.89 -4.14
N SER A 11 10.63 12.14 -3.65
CA SER A 11 9.44 13.00 -3.59
C SER A 11 8.81 13.18 -4.97
N LYS A 12 9.61 13.58 -5.96
CA LYS A 12 9.14 13.75 -7.35
C LYS A 12 8.59 12.45 -7.95
N ALA A 13 9.19 11.31 -7.63
CA ALA A 13 8.70 10.01 -8.09
C ALA A 13 7.37 9.61 -7.41
N LEU A 14 7.15 9.99 -6.15
CA LEU A 14 5.88 9.78 -5.43
C LEU A 14 4.76 10.65 -6.02
N GLU A 15 5.05 11.92 -6.30
CA GLU A 15 4.10 12.83 -6.96
C GLU A 15 3.69 12.29 -8.34
N LEU A 16 4.66 11.89 -9.16
CA LEU A 16 4.40 11.26 -10.45
C LEU A 16 3.56 9.98 -10.31
N ARG A 17 3.85 9.16 -9.30
CA ARG A 17 3.06 7.96 -9.01
C ARG A 17 1.60 8.33 -8.68
N GLU A 18 1.38 9.37 -7.89
CA GLU A 18 0.03 9.82 -7.56
C GLU A 18 -0.73 10.30 -8.80
N GLU A 19 -0.08 11.09 -9.66
CA GLU A 19 -0.67 11.56 -10.91
C GLU A 19 -1.06 10.39 -11.84
N ILE A 20 -0.17 9.41 -11.99
CA ILE A 20 -0.45 8.20 -12.77
C ILE A 20 -1.60 7.40 -12.14
N ASN A 21 -1.61 7.26 -10.82
CA ASN A 21 -2.67 6.54 -10.11
C ASN A 21 -4.03 7.21 -10.29
N ARG A 22 -4.10 8.54 -10.28
CA ARG A 22 -5.34 9.31 -10.49
C ARG A 22 -5.95 9.08 -11.87
N LYS A 23 -5.11 8.83 -12.88
CA LYS A 23 -5.53 8.53 -14.26
C LYS A 23 -5.72 7.03 -14.50
N ARG A 24 -5.26 6.17 -13.60
CA ARG A 24 -5.28 4.71 -13.79
C ARG A 24 -6.71 4.19 -13.63
N PRO A 25 -7.20 3.36 -14.57
CA PRO A 25 -8.49 2.68 -14.42
C PRO A 25 -8.49 1.70 -13.25
N ASP A 26 -9.66 1.44 -12.65
CA ASP A 26 -9.82 0.52 -11.51
C ASP A 26 -9.56 -0.95 -11.85
N PHE A 27 -9.40 -1.28 -13.14
CA PHE A 27 -9.19 -2.64 -13.64
C PHE A 27 -10.22 -3.65 -13.12
N ILE A 28 -11.50 -3.31 -13.29
CA ILE A 28 -12.62 -4.17 -12.93
C ILE A 28 -12.85 -5.24 -14.01
N ARG A 29 -13.27 -6.43 -13.60
CA ARG A 29 -13.67 -7.51 -14.53
C ARG A 29 -14.76 -7.06 -15.50
N GLN A 30 -14.66 -7.52 -16.75
CA GLN A 30 -15.70 -7.30 -17.77
C GLN A 30 -17.09 -7.73 -17.25
N ASP A 31 -18.08 -6.86 -17.42
CA ASP A 31 -19.49 -7.09 -17.07
C ASP A 31 -19.75 -7.36 -15.56
N ALA A 32 -18.81 -7.04 -14.67
CA ALA A 32 -19.00 -7.17 -13.21
C ALA A 32 -20.18 -6.35 -12.68
N HIS A 33 -20.34 -5.11 -13.17
CA HIS A 33 -21.48 -4.25 -12.85
C HIS A 33 -22.84 -4.84 -13.30
N ARG A 34 -22.85 -5.70 -14.31
CA ARG A 34 -24.08 -6.27 -14.88
C ARG A 34 -24.56 -7.50 -14.11
N PHE A 35 -23.63 -8.30 -13.59
CA PHE A 35 -23.94 -9.59 -12.97
C PHE A 35 -23.33 -9.68 -11.57
N LYS A 36 -24.15 -9.69 -10.52
CA LYS A 36 -23.70 -9.80 -9.11
C LYS A 36 -22.81 -11.03 -8.83
N ARG A 37 -23.02 -12.13 -9.56
CA ARG A 37 -22.17 -13.34 -9.48
C ARG A 37 -20.74 -13.12 -9.98
N LEU A 38 -20.51 -12.09 -10.79
CA LEU A 38 -19.20 -11.71 -11.27
C LEU A 38 -18.63 -10.67 -10.30
N GLY A 39 -17.69 -11.07 -9.45
CA GLY A 39 -16.96 -10.13 -8.61
C GLY A 39 -16.08 -9.16 -9.41
N GLU A 40 -15.62 -8.10 -8.75
CA GLU A 40 -14.86 -7.00 -9.35
C GLU A 40 -13.41 -7.38 -9.71
N LYS A 41 -12.90 -8.47 -9.14
CA LYS A 41 -11.53 -8.95 -9.36
C LYS A 41 -11.23 -9.15 -10.85
N TRP A 42 -10.24 -8.41 -11.35
CA TRP A 42 -9.78 -8.47 -12.74
C TRP A 42 -9.62 -9.91 -13.25
N ARG A 43 -10.13 -10.16 -14.46
CA ARG A 43 -9.87 -11.36 -15.24
C ARG A 43 -9.69 -10.96 -16.69
N ALA A 44 -8.66 -11.49 -17.35
CA ALA A 44 -8.42 -11.21 -18.76
C ALA A 44 -9.62 -11.66 -19.60
N PRO A 45 -10.18 -10.78 -20.46
CA PRO A 45 -11.29 -11.15 -21.34
C PRO A 45 -10.82 -12.13 -22.42
N ARG A 46 -11.44 -13.31 -22.49
CA ARG A 46 -11.03 -14.38 -23.43
C ARG A 46 -11.85 -14.41 -24.73
N GLY A 47 -13.12 -14.00 -24.68
CA GLY A 47 -14.04 -14.17 -25.80
C GLY A 47 -13.59 -13.41 -27.06
N PRO A 48 -13.68 -14.02 -28.26
CA PRO A 48 -13.21 -13.41 -29.50
C PRO A 48 -13.92 -12.09 -29.81
N ARG A 49 -15.24 -12.02 -29.50
CA ARG A 49 -16.10 -10.84 -29.69
C ARG A 49 -16.12 -9.87 -28.50
N SER A 50 -15.32 -10.10 -27.46
CA SER A 50 -15.29 -9.20 -26.29
C SER A 50 -14.82 -7.82 -26.71
N LYS A 51 -15.66 -6.80 -26.44
CA LYS A 51 -15.34 -5.41 -26.77
C LYS A 51 -14.19 -4.86 -25.90
N LEU A 52 -14.05 -5.35 -24.67
CA LEU A 52 -12.92 -5.04 -23.78
C LEU A 52 -11.61 -5.63 -24.35
N ARG A 53 -11.63 -6.89 -24.79
CA ARG A 53 -10.47 -7.54 -25.44
C ARG A 53 -10.04 -6.82 -26.70
N LEU A 54 -11.01 -6.40 -27.50
CA LEU A 54 -10.81 -5.61 -28.73
C LEU A 54 -10.50 -4.13 -28.46
N LYS A 55 -10.36 -3.71 -27.20
CA LYS A 55 -10.06 -2.32 -26.78
C LYS A 55 -10.99 -1.27 -27.40
N LYS A 56 -12.27 -1.58 -27.58
CA LYS A 56 -13.23 -0.62 -28.14
C LYS A 56 -13.45 0.55 -27.17
N LYS A 57 -13.50 1.78 -27.70
CA LYS A 57 -13.83 2.99 -26.94
C LYS A 57 -15.16 2.83 -26.19
N GLY A 58 -15.23 3.34 -24.96
CA GLY A 58 -16.39 3.22 -24.07
C GLY A 58 -16.39 1.97 -23.19
N LYS A 59 -15.40 1.08 -23.32
CA LYS A 59 -15.13 0.01 -22.35
C LYS A 59 -13.89 0.35 -21.54
N SER A 60 -13.81 -0.18 -20.31
CA SER A 60 -12.64 -0.01 -19.43
C SER A 60 -11.37 -0.51 -20.11
N ALA A 61 -10.22 0.05 -19.75
CA ALA A 61 -8.95 -0.36 -20.33
C ALA A 61 -8.58 -1.79 -19.91
N ILE A 62 -7.81 -2.46 -20.77
CA ILE A 62 -7.19 -3.74 -20.44
C ILE A 62 -5.91 -3.52 -19.63
N VAL A 63 -5.61 -4.44 -18.71
CA VAL A 63 -4.36 -4.38 -17.92
C VAL A 63 -3.16 -4.61 -18.83
N GLU A 64 -2.22 -3.66 -18.83
CA GLU A 64 -0.99 -3.67 -19.61
C GLU A 64 0.21 -3.16 -18.79
N SER A 65 1.43 -3.45 -19.25
CA SER A 65 2.68 -3.03 -18.58
C SER A 65 2.85 -1.50 -18.57
N GLY A 66 2.27 -0.78 -19.54
CA GLY A 66 2.34 0.68 -19.63
C GLY A 66 1.67 1.42 -18.47
N TYR A 67 0.76 0.77 -17.74
CA TYR A 67 0.13 1.37 -16.56
C TYR A 67 0.99 1.34 -15.30
N ARG A 68 2.18 0.74 -15.34
CA ARG A 68 3.06 0.62 -14.16
C ARG A 68 3.52 2.01 -13.69
N GLY A 69 3.59 2.18 -12.37
CA GLY A 69 4.20 3.35 -11.75
C GLY A 69 5.75 3.30 -11.75
N PRO A 70 6.40 4.42 -11.40
CA PRO A 70 7.85 4.54 -11.34
C PRO A 70 8.47 3.42 -10.49
N CYS A 71 9.57 2.82 -10.95
CA CYS A 71 10.16 1.66 -10.29
C CYS A 71 10.66 1.97 -8.88
N LEU A 72 11.22 3.18 -8.69
CA LEU A 72 11.86 3.61 -7.44
C LEU A 72 10.91 3.61 -6.24
N VAL A 73 9.66 4.01 -6.45
CA VAL A 73 8.66 4.20 -5.38
C VAL A 73 7.52 3.18 -5.46
N ARG A 74 7.71 2.11 -6.22
CA ARG A 74 6.70 1.06 -6.37
C ARG A 74 6.58 0.31 -5.04
N GLY A 75 5.37 0.27 -4.49
CA GLY A 75 5.09 -0.38 -3.20
C GLY A 75 5.47 0.44 -1.97
N PHE A 76 5.88 1.70 -2.13
CA PHE A 76 6.11 2.60 -1.00
C PHE A 76 4.77 3.09 -0.42
N HIS A 77 4.74 3.37 0.87
CA HIS A 77 3.65 4.09 1.51
C HIS A 77 3.61 5.55 0.99
N PRO A 78 2.46 6.24 0.99
CA PRO A 78 2.39 7.65 0.60
C PRO A 78 3.31 8.58 1.39
N CYS A 79 3.65 8.22 2.64
CA CYS A 79 4.66 8.94 3.45
C CYS A 79 6.10 8.81 2.88
N GLY A 80 6.31 7.93 1.91
CA GLY A 80 7.56 7.79 1.17
C GLY A 80 8.54 6.76 1.71
N GLY A 81 8.16 5.97 2.70
CA GLY A 81 8.92 4.80 3.15
C GLY A 81 8.37 3.48 2.60
N LYS A 82 9.23 2.45 2.55
CA LYS A 82 8.88 1.08 2.17
C LYS A 82 8.21 0.38 3.34
N GLU A 83 6.99 -0.10 3.12
CA GLU A 83 6.26 -0.82 4.17
C GLU A 83 6.90 -2.18 4.46
N VAL A 84 7.08 -2.48 5.74
CA VAL A 84 7.49 -3.80 6.24
C VAL A 84 6.43 -4.30 7.21
N ILE A 85 5.90 -5.50 6.94
CA ILE A 85 4.93 -6.14 7.82
C ILE A 85 5.71 -6.87 8.92
N VAL A 86 5.37 -6.58 10.17
CA VAL A 86 6.06 -7.12 11.35
C VAL A 86 5.10 -7.94 12.21
N HIS A 87 5.57 -9.12 12.64
CA HIS A 87 4.85 -10.09 13.46
C HIS A 87 5.44 -10.23 14.87
N ASN A 88 6.75 -9.99 15.03
CA ASN A 88 7.48 -10.18 16.29
C ASN A 88 8.52 -9.06 16.52
N LEU A 89 9.15 -9.08 17.70
CA LEU A 89 10.16 -8.09 18.07
C LEU A 89 11.47 -8.22 17.28
N LYS A 90 11.83 -9.45 16.87
CA LYS A 90 13.09 -9.72 16.15
C LYS A 90 13.10 -9.09 14.77
N GLU A 91 11.95 -9.06 14.10
CA GLU A 91 11.76 -8.44 12.78
C GLU A 91 11.92 -6.91 12.79
N LEU A 92 12.02 -6.28 13.97
CA LEU A 92 12.36 -4.85 14.09
C LEU A 92 13.87 -4.59 14.08
N GLU A 93 14.67 -5.59 14.46
CA GLU A 93 16.11 -5.47 14.63
C GLU A 93 16.78 -5.68 13.26
N GLY A 94 16.95 -4.58 12.53
CA GLY A 94 17.49 -4.57 11.15
C GLY A 94 16.73 -3.66 10.19
N LEU A 95 15.73 -2.92 10.67
CA LEU A 95 15.01 -1.95 9.87
C LEU A 95 15.65 -0.56 9.97
N ASP A 96 15.96 0.04 8.82
CA ASP A 96 16.40 1.44 8.73
C ASP A 96 15.25 2.44 8.90
N PRO A 97 15.31 3.33 9.91
CA PRO A 97 14.26 4.33 10.15
C PRO A 97 14.07 5.36 9.03
N SER A 98 15.06 5.55 8.16
CA SER A 98 14.96 6.50 7.04
C SER A 98 14.22 5.95 5.84
N ILE A 99 14.20 4.62 5.67
CA ILE A 99 13.66 3.96 4.47
C ILE A 99 12.39 3.20 4.82
N HIS A 100 12.35 2.55 5.99
CA HIS A 100 11.31 1.59 6.33
C HIS A 100 10.23 2.19 7.22
N VAL A 101 9.00 1.76 6.96
CA VAL A 101 7.85 2.06 7.79
C VAL A 101 7.22 0.74 8.21
N VAL A 102 6.96 0.60 9.51
CA VAL A 102 6.47 -0.63 10.10
C VAL A 102 4.94 -0.67 10.02
N ARG A 103 4.41 -1.80 9.57
CA ARG A 103 3.00 -2.16 9.67
C ARG A 103 2.90 -3.41 10.54
N ILE A 104 2.24 -3.30 11.68
CA ILE A 104 2.06 -4.45 12.56
C ILE A 104 0.99 -5.37 11.96
N ALA A 105 1.25 -6.66 11.84
CA ALA A 105 0.29 -7.61 11.30
C ALA A 105 -1.01 -7.67 12.11
N ALA A 106 -2.13 -7.97 11.44
CA ALA A 106 -3.46 -8.00 12.07
C ALA A 106 -3.59 -9.09 13.15
N ASN A 107 -2.88 -10.20 13.00
CA ASN A 107 -2.94 -11.36 13.89
C ASN A 107 -2.18 -11.16 15.22
N VAL A 108 -1.45 -10.05 15.39
CA VAL A 108 -0.68 -9.80 16.62
C VAL A 108 -1.62 -9.31 17.73
N GLY A 109 -1.63 -10.02 18.86
CA GLY A 109 -2.45 -9.68 20.03
C GLY A 109 -2.01 -8.40 20.74
N LYS A 110 -2.92 -7.79 21.53
CA LYS A 110 -2.71 -6.48 22.19
C LYS A 110 -1.41 -6.40 23.01
N LYS A 111 -1.09 -7.43 23.80
CA LYS A 111 0.13 -7.49 24.63
C LYS A 111 1.41 -7.35 23.79
N LYS A 112 1.57 -8.21 22.77
CA LYS A 112 2.72 -8.18 21.86
C LYS A 112 2.78 -6.88 21.04
N ARG A 113 1.63 -6.31 20.66
CA ARG A 113 1.58 -5.02 19.96
C ARG A 113 2.18 -3.90 20.81
N LEU A 114 1.87 -3.83 22.11
CA LEU A 114 2.44 -2.82 23.00
C LEU A 114 3.98 -2.95 23.10
N GLU A 115 4.49 -4.17 23.22
CA GLU A 115 5.93 -4.44 23.24
C GLU A 115 6.60 -4.00 21.93
N ILE A 116 6.01 -4.35 20.79
CA ILE A 116 6.48 -3.94 19.46
C ILE A 116 6.50 -2.42 19.32
N ILE A 117 5.45 -1.74 19.77
CA ILE A 117 5.39 -0.27 19.69
C ILE A 117 6.46 0.37 20.56
N LYS A 118 6.65 -0.09 21.80
CA LYS A 118 7.69 0.41 22.69
C LYS A 118 9.09 0.26 22.07
N LYS A 119 9.41 -0.95 21.58
CA LYS A 119 10.70 -1.23 20.93
C LYS A 119 10.89 -0.41 19.65
N ALA A 120 9.86 -0.27 18.83
CA ALA A 120 9.90 0.53 17.61
C ALA A 120 10.12 2.02 17.90
N LEU A 121 9.49 2.56 18.96
CA LEU A 121 9.75 3.93 19.42
C LEU A 121 11.20 4.11 19.87
N SER A 122 11.76 3.16 20.62
CA SER A 122 13.19 3.20 20.99
C SER A 122 14.13 3.18 19.78
N LEU A 123 13.72 2.53 18.69
CA LEU A 123 14.47 2.47 17.42
C LEU A 123 14.13 3.62 16.46
N ASN A 124 13.29 4.58 16.86
CA ASN A 124 12.79 5.68 16.01
C ASN A 124 12.08 5.22 14.72
N LEU A 125 11.48 4.02 14.73
CA LEU A 125 10.74 3.47 13.60
C LEU A 125 9.31 4.01 13.57
N ASN A 126 8.87 4.43 12.39
CA ASN A 126 7.50 4.90 12.18
C ASN A 126 6.53 3.73 11.98
N ILE A 127 5.39 3.76 12.68
CA ILE A 127 4.34 2.73 12.59
C ILE A 127 3.10 3.30 11.89
N VAL A 128 2.59 2.62 10.85
CA VAL A 128 1.41 3.07 10.08
C VAL A 128 0.11 2.89 10.87
N ASN A 129 -0.04 1.74 11.54
CA ASN A 129 -1.33 1.26 12.05
C ASN A 129 -1.40 1.24 13.59
N ILE A 130 -1.13 2.38 14.21
CA ILE A 130 -1.28 2.56 15.66
C ILE A 130 -2.76 2.79 16.00
N ARG A 131 -3.30 1.99 16.92
CA ARG A 131 -4.69 2.17 17.40
C ARG A 131 -4.76 3.29 18.45
N SER A 132 -5.92 3.94 18.56
CA SER A 132 -6.11 5.03 19.54
C SER A 132 -5.94 4.56 20.99
N GLU A 133 -6.37 3.34 21.32
CA GLU A 133 -6.17 2.71 22.64
C GLU A 133 -4.69 2.58 23.00
N GLU A 134 -3.86 2.16 22.04
CA GLU A 134 -2.44 1.92 22.22
C GLU A 134 -1.68 3.22 22.46
N LYS A 135 -2.11 4.32 21.83
CA LYS A 135 -1.54 5.65 22.09
C LYS A 135 -1.80 6.13 23.52
N LYS A 136 -3.01 5.93 24.03
CA LYS A 136 -3.38 6.35 25.40
C LYS A 136 -2.53 5.62 26.45
N LEU A 137 -2.31 4.32 26.26
CA LEU A 137 -1.48 3.49 27.16
C LEU A 137 0.01 3.88 27.16
N LEU A 138 0.48 4.60 26.14
CA LEU A 138 1.85 5.11 26.07
C LEU A 138 2.01 6.52 26.65
N GLN A 139 0.92 7.28 26.76
CA GLN A 139 0.91 8.66 27.29
C GLN A 139 0.44 8.74 28.75
N GLY A 140 -0.31 7.75 29.23
CA GLY A 140 -0.91 7.73 30.58
C GLY A 140 -0.14 6.88 31.59
N GLY A 141 1.20 6.98 31.58
CA GLY A 141 2.09 6.39 32.58
C GLY A 141 2.86 7.46 33.31
#